data_AF-A0A3D0H229-F1
#
_entry.id   AF-A0A3D0H229-F1
#
_cell.length_a   1.000
_cell.length_b   1.000
_cell.length_c   1.000
_cell.angle_alpha   90.00
_cell.angle_beta   90.00
_cell.angle_gamma   90.00
#
_symmetry.space_group_name_H-M   'P 1'
#
loop_
_entity.id
_entity.type
_entity.pdbx_description
1 polymer ?
#
loop_
_entity_poly.entity_id
_entity_poly.type
_entity_poly.pdbx_seq_one_letter_code
_entity_poly.pdbx_strand_id
1 'polypeptide(L)' 'IMKFTEGAFREWGYQLAATEFPAQTLTETDLWEKHSGIAPAGRVVIKDRIADAMFQQV' A
#
# COMPACT_ATOMS: atom_id res chain seq x y z
N ILE A 1 8.84 1.72 16.47
CA ILE A 1 7.38 1.97 16.55
C ILE A 1 7.16 3.46 16.80
N MET A 2 6.89 4.24 15.77
CA MET A 2 6.63 5.68 15.89
C MET A 2 5.25 6.02 15.32
N LYS A 3 4.22 5.94 16.18
CA LYS A 3 2.80 6.00 15.76
C LYS A 3 2.44 7.31 15.05
N PHE A 4 2.92 8.44 15.54
CA PHE A 4 2.52 9.77 15.06
C PHE A 4 3.44 10.36 13.98
N THR A 5 4.51 9.65 13.61
CA THR A 5 5.42 10.05 12.52
C THR A 5 5.40 9.03 11.40
N GLU A 6 5.96 7.83 11.60
CA GLU A 6 5.93 6.76 10.59
C GLU A 6 4.51 6.23 10.34
N GLY A 7 3.72 6.07 11.42
CA GLY A 7 2.33 5.63 11.29
C GLY A 7 1.49 6.64 10.52
N ALA A 8 1.64 7.93 10.82
CA ALA A 8 0.99 9.01 10.10
C ALA A 8 1.47 9.11 8.64
N PHE A 9 2.77 8.96 8.39
CA PHE A 9 3.33 8.93 7.03
C PHE A 9 2.70 7.84 6.17
N ARG A 10 2.58 6.63 6.72
CA ARG A 10 1.88 5.53 6.04
C ARG A 10 0.44 5.91 5.74
N GLU A 11 -0.30 6.37 6.74
CA GLU A 11 -1.72 6.73 6.60
C GLU A 11 -1.94 7.81 5.53
N TRP A 12 -1.14 8.87 5.53
CA TRP A 12 -1.20 9.92 4.52
C TRP A 12 -0.90 9.40 3.11
N GLY A 13 0.07 8.48 2.96
CA GLY A 13 0.36 7.85 1.68
C GLY A 13 -0.81 7.03 1.13
N TYR A 14 -1.44 6.21 1.98
CA TYR A 14 -2.63 5.44 1.60
C TYR A 14 -3.81 6.36 1.26
N GLN A 15 -4.04 7.41 2.05
CA GLN A 15 -5.12 8.37 1.80
C GLN A 15 -4.93 9.06 0.44
N LEU A 16 -3.74 9.58 0.15
CA LEU A 16 -3.43 10.23 -1.12
C LEU A 16 -3.65 9.29 -2.32
N ALA A 17 -3.20 8.04 -2.22
CA ALA A 17 -3.40 7.04 -3.27
C ALA A 17 -4.89 6.80 -3.53
N ALA A 18 -5.69 6.70 -2.46
CA ALA A 18 -7.13 6.49 -2.55
C ALA A 18 -7.90 7.72 -3.07
N THR A 19 -7.48 8.95 -2.74
CA THR A 19 -8.21 10.16 -3.14
C THR A 19 -7.79 10.67 -4.52
N GLU A 20 -6.50 10.75 -4.79
CA GLU A 20 -5.97 11.37 -6.02
C GLU A 20 -5.75 10.35 -7.15
N PHE A 21 -5.52 9.08 -6.82
CA PHE A 21 -5.20 8.02 -7.78
C PHE A 21 -6.09 6.76 -7.69
N PRO A 22 -7.43 6.87 -7.48
CA PRO A 22 -8.29 5.71 -7.22
C PRO A 22 -8.39 4.73 -8.40
N ALA A 23 -8.25 5.21 -9.63
CA ALA A 23 -8.31 4.36 -10.82
C ALA A 23 -6.99 3.62 -11.11
N GLN A 24 -5.90 4.13 -10.56
CA GLN A 24 -4.53 3.68 -10.85
C GLN A 24 -3.93 2.86 -9.72
N THR A 25 -4.54 2.87 -8.53
CA THR A 25 -4.00 2.17 -7.36
C THR A 25 -4.98 1.15 -6.80
N LEU A 26 -4.45 0.14 -6.11
CA LEU A 26 -5.21 -0.73 -5.23
C LEU A 26 -4.35 -1.15 -4.02
N THR A 27 -4.97 -1.50 -2.91
CA THR A 27 -4.23 -2.01 -1.74
C THR A 27 -3.83 -3.47 -1.93
N GLU A 28 -2.81 -3.94 -1.22
CA GLU A 28 -2.46 -5.37 -1.17
C GLU A 28 -3.63 -6.23 -0.65
N THR A 29 -4.44 -5.71 0.27
CA THR A 29 -5.67 -6.38 0.72
C THR A 29 -6.67 -6.53 -0.41
N ASP A 30 -6.97 -5.45 -1.15
CA ASP A 30 -7.88 -5.51 -2.30
C ASP A 30 -7.38 -6.48 -3.38
N LEU A 31 -6.07 -6.55 -3.59
CA LEU A 31 -5.46 -7.46 -4.54
C LEU A 31 -5.84 -8.91 -4.22
N TRP A 32 -5.72 -9.31 -2.96
CA TRP A 32 -6.01 -10.68 -2.53
C TRP A 32 -7.50 -10.95 -2.46
N GLU A 33 -8.29 -10.03 -1.90
CA GLU A 33 -9.73 -10.23 -1.68
C GLU A 33 -10.55 -10.13 -2.97
N LYS A 34 -10.20 -9.20 -3.87
CA LYS A 34 -11.02 -8.87 -5.05
C LYS A 34 -10.41 -9.32 -6.37
N HIS A 35 -9.09 -9.53 -6.41
CA HIS A 35 -8.37 -9.83 -7.64
C HIS A 35 -7.55 -11.13 -7.55
N SER A 36 -7.78 -11.95 -6.51
CA SER A 36 -7.15 -13.27 -6.34
C SER A 36 -5.62 -13.25 -6.45
N GLY A 37 -4.98 -12.18 -5.98
CA GLY A 37 -3.53 -12.03 -6.00
C GLY A 37 -2.95 -11.54 -7.34
N ILE A 38 -3.77 -11.33 -8.37
CA ILE A 38 -3.31 -10.91 -9.70
C ILE A 38 -3.62 -9.44 -9.91
N ALA A 39 -2.59 -8.62 -10.07
CA ALA A 39 -2.76 -7.18 -10.23
C ALA A 39 -3.43 -6.87 -11.59
N PRO A 40 -4.55 -6.12 -11.61
CA PRO A 40 -5.15 -5.67 -12.86
C PRO A 40 -4.17 -4.86 -13.70
N ALA A 41 -4.22 -5.04 -15.02
CA ALA A 41 -3.37 -4.30 -15.94
C ALA A 41 -3.53 -2.77 -15.75
N GLY A 42 -2.40 -2.07 -15.67
CA GLY A 42 -2.38 -0.62 -15.49
C GLY A 42 -2.65 -0.12 -14.07
N ARG A 43 -2.78 -1.00 -13.07
CA ARG A 43 -2.87 -0.60 -11.66
C ARG A 43 -1.61 -0.93 -10.87
N VAL A 44 -1.29 -0.05 -9.94
CA VAL A 44 -0.16 -0.16 -9.00
C VAL A 44 -0.67 -0.66 -7.64
N VAL A 45 -0.01 -1.67 -7.09
CA VAL A 45 -0.33 -2.19 -5.77
C VAL A 45 0.40 -1.36 -4.71
N ILE A 46 -0.36 -0.72 -3.84
CA ILE A 46 0.13 -0.01 -2.66
C ILE A 46 0.25 -1.00 -1.51
N LYS A 47 1.45 -1.09 -0.94
CA LYS A 47 1.79 -1.97 0.17
C LYS A 47 2.76 -1.29 1.12
N ASP A 48 2.73 -1.68 2.39
CA ASP A 48 3.68 -1.26 3.41
C ASP A 48 4.33 -2.47 4.09
N ARG A 49 5.52 -2.24 4.65
CA ARG A 49 6.23 -3.17 5.51
C ARG A 49 6.88 -2.37 6.63
N ILE A 50 7.14 -3.04 7.75
CA ILE A 50 7.86 -2.43 8.86
C ILE A 50 9.32 -2.18 8.43
N ALA A 51 9.89 -1.05 8.85
CA ALA A 51 11.18 -0.57 8.36
C ALA A 51 12.34 -1.56 8.58
N ASP A 52 12.33 -2.31 9.67
CA ASP A 52 13.30 -3.39 9.95
C ASP A 52 13.13 -4.59 9.01
N ALA A 53 11.88 -4.98 8.74
CA ALA A 53 11.54 -6.06 7.83
C ALA A 53 11.83 -5.73 6.36
N MET A 54 11.89 -4.44 5.98
CA MET A 54 12.22 -4.04 4.60
C MET A 54 13.59 -4.56 4.14
N PHE A 55 14.59 -4.60 5.02
CA PHE A 55 15.93 -5.11 4.68
C PHE A 55 16.00 -6.63 4.58
N GLN A 56 15.03 -7.34 5.16
CA GLN A 56 14.93 -8.80 5.08
C GLN A 56 14.19 -9.27 3.83
N GLN A 57 13.43 -8.37 3.18
CA GLN A 57 12.58 -8.67 2.02
C GLN A 57 13.20 -8.25 0.68
N VAL A 58 14.48 -7.84 0.68
CA VAL A 58 15.23 -7.43 -0.53
C VAL A 58 15.68 -8.65 -1.32
#